data_AF-A0A4R3I732-F1
#
_entry.id   AF-A0A4R3I732-F1
#
_cell.length_a   1.000
_cell.length_b   1.000
_cell.length_c   1.000
_cell.angle_alpha   90.00
_cell.angle_beta   90.00
_cell.angle_gamma   90.00
#
_symmetry.space_group_name_H-M   'P 1'
#
loop_
_entity.id
_entity.type
_entity.pdbx_description
1 polymer ?
#
loop_
_entity_poly.entity_id
_entity_poly.type
_entity_poly.pdbx_seq_one_letter_code
_entity_poly.pdbx_strand_id
1 'polypeptide(L)'
;MGVNMTDENQIDTALLSETEARVLGCLMEKQLTTPDVYPLTLNSLVTACNQKTSREPVMNLQSGEVQRCLNELQERGLVEIDYGSRADKYDQRLNRKLHFDKADQSVFCLLLLRGPQTVNELFSRSKRMVDFASAGDIKDLIERHLAKLKPLLMTIPAQAGQREDRYMHLLCGEPDLSALAQARPAPATANTSELESRVAKLEEQMAALMAKLGE
;
A
#
# COMPACT_ATOMS: atom_id res chain seq x y z
N MET A 1 6.14 27.56 -41.58
CA MET A 1 5.65 26.20 -41.82
C MET A 1 6.65 25.27 -41.16
N GLY A 2 6.23 24.60 -40.09
CA GLY A 2 7.13 23.91 -39.16
C GLY A 2 6.54 23.99 -37.75
N VAL A 3 5.33 23.46 -37.61
CA VAL A 3 4.69 23.28 -36.31
C VAL A 3 5.43 22.10 -35.67
N ASN A 4 6.26 22.37 -34.66
CA ASN A 4 6.87 21.31 -33.85
C ASN A 4 5.76 20.63 -33.05
N MET A 5 5.27 19.55 -33.63
CA MET A 5 4.32 18.61 -33.07
C MET A 5 5.10 17.47 -32.44
N THR A 6 5.65 17.69 -31.24
CA THR A 6 6.12 16.64 -30.33
C THR A 6 6.33 17.25 -28.94
N ASP A 7 5.29 17.27 -28.10
CA ASP A 7 5.46 17.09 -26.64
C ASP A 7 4.11 16.75 -25.95
N GLU A 8 3.28 15.94 -26.62
CA GLU A 8 2.04 15.38 -26.03
C GLU A 8 2.24 13.98 -25.41
N ASN A 9 3.48 13.60 -25.06
CA ASN A 9 3.78 12.26 -24.51
C ASN A 9 4.46 12.29 -23.13
N GLN A 10 3.99 13.18 -22.23
CA GLN A 10 4.31 13.14 -20.79
C GLN A 10 3.12 12.61 -19.97
N ILE A 11 2.45 11.60 -20.51
CA ILE A 11 1.48 10.79 -19.77
C ILE A 11 2.25 9.54 -19.31
N ASP A 12 2.18 9.26 -18.01
CA ASP A 12 2.60 8.01 -17.36
C ASP A 12 4.10 7.71 -17.20
N THR A 13 4.76 8.39 -16.27
CA THR A 13 5.89 7.75 -15.55
C THR A 13 5.52 7.64 -14.09
N ALA A 14 5.36 6.39 -13.62
CA ALA A 14 5.16 6.07 -12.21
C ALA A 14 6.19 6.83 -11.35
N LEU A 15 5.72 7.57 -10.34
CA LEU A 15 6.62 8.24 -9.41
C LEU A 15 7.32 7.21 -8.52
N LEU A 16 6.70 6.08 -8.20
CA LEU A 16 7.26 5.10 -7.27
C LEU A 16 7.12 3.69 -7.86
N SER A 17 8.10 2.84 -7.60
CA SER A 17 7.93 1.39 -7.65
C SER A 17 7.13 0.89 -6.45
N GLU A 18 6.65 -0.36 -6.48
CA GLU A 18 5.92 -0.96 -5.36
C GLU A 18 6.76 -1.04 -4.08
N THR A 19 8.07 -1.33 -4.21
CA THR A 19 8.99 -1.37 -3.08
C THR A 19 9.22 0.02 -2.50
N GLU A 20 9.42 1.04 -3.34
CA GLU A 20 9.52 2.43 -2.91
C GLU A 20 8.24 2.91 -2.20
N ALA A 21 7.08 2.58 -2.75
CA ALA A 21 5.78 2.86 -2.15
C ALA A 21 5.64 2.21 -0.76
N ARG A 22 6.07 0.95 -0.62
CA ARG A 22 6.10 0.25 0.68
C ARG A 22 7.00 0.98 1.68
N VAL A 23 8.22 1.32 1.28
CA VAL A 23 9.21 1.97 2.14
C VAL A 23 8.73 3.34 2.60
N LEU A 24 8.28 4.19 1.67
CA LEU A 24 7.74 5.51 1.98
C LEU A 24 6.47 5.43 2.80
N GLY A 25 5.54 4.52 2.46
CA GLY A 25 4.34 4.28 3.25
C GLY A 25 4.66 3.92 4.69
N CYS A 26 5.68 3.08 4.93
CA CYS A 26 6.09 2.73 6.30
C CYS A 26 6.68 3.92 7.06
N LEU A 27 7.51 4.74 6.43
CA LEU A 27 8.03 5.97 7.03
C LEU A 27 6.89 6.96 7.35
N MET A 28 5.98 7.18 6.41
CA MET A 28 4.80 8.03 6.60
C MET A 28 3.91 7.53 7.75
N GLU A 29 3.69 6.22 7.85
CA GLU A 29 2.92 5.61 8.93
C GLU A 29 3.57 5.86 10.29
N LYS A 30 4.88 5.57 10.42
CA LYS A 30 5.58 5.70 11.70
C LYS A 30 5.77 7.15 12.12
N GLN A 31 5.91 8.08 11.17
CA GLN A 31 5.94 9.51 11.48
C GLN A 31 4.65 9.99 12.17
N LEU A 32 3.48 9.46 11.77
CA LEU A 32 2.20 9.84 12.40
C LEU A 32 1.89 9.04 13.66
N THR A 33 2.18 7.73 13.64
CA THR A 33 1.70 6.80 14.69
C THR A 33 2.69 6.60 15.83
N THR A 34 4.00 6.79 15.58
CA THR A 34 5.06 6.53 16.56
C THR A 34 6.16 7.60 16.43
N PRO A 35 5.86 8.88 16.72
CA PRO A 35 6.79 9.99 16.53
C PRO A 35 8.01 9.93 17.46
N ASP A 36 7.92 9.19 18.57
CA ASP A 36 8.97 8.96 19.55
C ASP A 36 10.12 8.09 19.02
N VAL A 37 9.82 7.18 18.08
CA VAL A 37 10.82 6.30 17.44
C VAL A 37 11.20 6.77 16.03
N TYR A 38 10.60 7.85 15.55
CA TYR A 38 10.87 8.43 14.23
C TYR A 38 11.93 9.54 14.33
N PRO A 39 12.87 9.68 13.37
CA PRO A 39 13.05 8.90 12.13
C PRO A 39 13.59 7.48 12.37
N LEU A 40 13.28 6.56 11.44
CA LEU A 40 13.54 5.13 11.62
C LEU A 40 14.96 4.73 11.23
N THR A 41 15.53 3.75 11.94
CA THR A 41 16.72 3.02 11.46
C THR A 41 16.36 2.02 10.36
N LEU A 42 17.35 1.53 9.60
CA LEU A 42 17.14 0.50 8.58
C LEU A 42 16.43 -0.74 9.12
N ASN A 43 16.85 -1.25 10.28
CA ASN A 43 16.26 -2.45 10.88
C ASN A 43 14.79 -2.24 11.28
N SER A 44 14.49 -1.07 11.85
CA SER A 44 13.10 -0.69 12.20
C SER A 44 12.24 -0.57 10.95
N LEU A 45 12.79 -0.05 9.85
CA LEU A 45 12.08 0.12 8.59
C LEU A 45 11.83 -1.21 7.88
N VAL A 46 12.80 -2.12 7.83
CA VAL A 46 12.62 -3.50 7.33
C VAL A 46 11.50 -4.19 8.10
N THR A 47 11.52 -4.09 9.44
CA THR A 47 10.45 -4.62 10.29
C THR A 47 9.09 -4.01 9.95
N ALA A 48 9.03 -2.70 9.69
CA ALA A 48 7.79 -2.02 9.31
C ALA A 48 7.29 -2.45 7.92
N CYS A 49 8.17 -2.68 6.95
CA CYS A 49 7.82 -3.11 5.59
C CYS A 49 7.20 -4.51 5.56
N ASN A 50 7.69 -5.39 6.44
CA ASN A 50 7.33 -6.81 6.51
C ASN A 50 6.27 -7.12 7.57
N GLN A 51 5.56 -6.12 8.09
CA GLN A 51 4.48 -6.36 9.05
C GLN A 51 3.38 -7.24 8.44
N LYS A 52 2.89 -8.21 9.21
CA LYS A 52 1.79 -9.10 8.78
C LYS A 52 0.42 -8.40 8.81
N THR A 53 0.31 -7.30 9.54
CA THR A 53 -0.92 -6.52 9.64
C THR A 53 -0.71 -5.17 8.97
N SER A 54 -1.80 -4.61 8.46
CA SER A 54 -1.78 -3.30 7.80
C SER A 54 -0.91 -3.23 6.54
N ARG A 55 -0.66 -4.37 5.88
CA ARG A 55 0.10 -4.48 4.63
C ARG A 55 -0.66 -5.37 3.66
N GLU A 56 -0.97 -4.84 2.50
CA GLU A 56 -1.58 -5.60 1.40
C GLU A 56 -0.84 -5.19 0.11
N PRO A 57 -0.02 -6.09 -0.49
CA PRO A 57 0.30 -7.44 -0.04
C PRO A 57 1.29 -7.48 1.13
N VAL A 58 1.32 -8.57 1.89
CA VAL A 58 2.41 -8.84 2.84
C VAL A 58 3.69 -9.10 2.04
N MET A 59 4.77 -8.39 2.39
CA MET A 59 6.08 -8.53 1.75
C MET A 59 7.10 -9.17 2.69
N ASN A 60 8.21 -9.64 2.13
CA ASN A 60 9.36 -10.15 2.88
C ASN A 60 10.67 -9.57 2.33
N LEU A 61 10.78 -8.24 2.41
CA LEU A 61 11.94 -7.49 1.92
C LEU A 61 13.17 -7.75 2.78
N GLN A 62 14.31 -7.97 2.14
CA GLN A 62 15.60 -8.09 2.79
C GLN A 62 16.20 -6.72 3.08
N SER A 63 17.07 -6.65 4.09
CA SER A 63 17.74 -5.40 4.49
C SER A 63 18.48 -4.72 3.32
N GLY A 64 19.17 -5.50 2.48
CA GLY A 64 19.86 -4.98 1.30
C GLY A 64 18.92 -4.43 0.22
N GLU A 65 17.70 -4.96 0.10
CA GLU A 65 16.68 -4.43 -0.83
C GLU A 65 16.15 -3.08 -0.35
N VAL A 66 15.83 -2.98 0.95
CA VAL A 66 15.37 -1.74 1.57
C VAL A 66 16.46 -0.68 1.51
N GLN A 67 17.72 -1.03 1.75
CA GLN A 67 18.84 -0.08 1.67
C GLN A 67 19.03 0.47 0.25
N ARG A 68 18.97 -0.38 -0.79
CA ARG A 68 19.05 0.10 -2.18
C ARG A 68 17.92 1.05 -2.51
N CYS A 69 16.69 0.68 -2.13
CA CYS A 69 15.51 1.52 -2.30
C CYS A 69 15.67 2.87 -1.59
N LEU A 70 16.20 2.90 -0.36
CA LEU A 70 16.45 4.15 0.36
C LEU A 70 17.46 5.06 -0.36
N ASN A 71 18.51 4.49 -0.95
CA ASN A 71 19.49 5.25 -1.71
C ASN A 71 18.85 5.87 -2.97
N GLU A 72 18.07 5.09 -3.72
CA GLU A 72 17.32 5.57 -4.89
C GLU A 72 16.33 6.70 -4.51
N LEU A 73 15.62 6.54 -3.40
CA LEU A 73 14.73 7.56 -2.87
C LEU A 73 15.48 8.83 -2.42
N GLN A 74 16.68 8.67 -1.85
CA GLN A 74 17.52 9.80 -1.44
C GLN A 74 17.99 10.62 -2.65
N GLU A 75 18.47 9.97 -3.71
CA GLU A 75 18.87 10.63 -4.96
C GLU A 75 17.74 11.47 -5.56
N ARG A 76 16.50 11.02 -5.38
CA ARG A 76 15.28 11.68 -5.88
C ARG A 76 14.71 12.72 -4.89
N GLY A 77 15.38 12.94 -3.76
CA GLY A 77 14.97 13.86 -2.70
C GLY A 77 13.67 13.46 -2.00
N LEU A 78 13.32 12.17 -2.01
CA LEU A 78 12.12 11.60 -1.39
C LEU A 78 12.36 11.08 0.03
N VAL A 79 13.63 10.84 0.38
CA VAL A 79 14.09 10.48 1.73
C VAL A 79 15.32 11.32 2.07
N GLU A 80 15.46 11.68 3.33
CA GLU A 80 16.67 12.29 3.90
C GLU A 80 17.28 11.34 4.92
N ILE A 81 18.61 11.29 4.94
CA ILE A 81 19.38 10.45 5.87
C ILE A 81 20.06 11.34 6.89
N ASP A 82 19.79 11.06 8.16
CA ASP A 82 20.54 11.58 9.30
C ASP A 82 21.64 10.57 9.65
N TYR A 83 22.88 10.91 9.28
CA TYR A 83 24.05 10.05 9.48
C TYR A 83 24.47 10.07 10.95
N GLY A 84 24.27 8.94 11.62
CA GLY A 84 24.49 8.80 13.05
C GLY A 84 25.73 7.97 13.36
N SER A 85 26.36 8.20 14.51
CA SER A 85 27.51 7.39 14.96
C SER A 85 27.18 5.93 15.26
N ARG A 86 25.92 5.64 15.64
CA ARG A 86 25.45 4.27 15.95
C ARG A 86 24.68 3.63 14.82
N ALA A 87 23.80 4.39 14.18
CA ALA A 87 22.96 3.94 13.08
C ALA A 87 22.39 5.16 12.35
N ASP A 88 22.33 5.05 11.04
CA ASP A 88 21.67 6.04 10.19
C ASP A 88 20.15 5.98 10.41
N LYS A 89 19.53 7.16 10.36
CA LYS A 89 18.07 7.31 10.45
C LYS A 89 17.52 7.92 9.17
N TYR A 90 16.32 7.48 8.80
CA TYR A 90 15.69 7.81 7.53
C TYR A 90 14.40 8.59 7.78
N ASP A 91 14.29 9.78 7.16
CA ASP A 91 13.13 10.68 7.23
C ASP A 91 12.50 10.83 5.83
N GLN A 92 11.19 10.61 5.70
CA GLN A 92 10.48 10.82 4.45
C GLN A 92 10.34 12.31 4.11
N ARG A 93 10.50 12.62 2.83
CA ARG A 93 10.33 13.96 2.24
C ARG A 93 9.19 14.03 1.22
N LEU A 94 8.46 12.94 1.01
CA LEU A 94 7.33 12.87 0.09
C LEU A 94 6.25 13.92 0.41
N ASN A 95 5.90 14.10 1.69
CA ASN A 95 4.91 15.10 2.08
C ASN A 95 5.31 16.51 1.66
N ARG A 96 6.59 16.85 1.83
CA ARG A 96 7.10 18.18 1.45
C ARG A 96 7.04 18.35 -0.07
N LYS A 97 7.39 17.32 -0.82
CA LYS A 97 7.40 17.33 -2.28
C LYS A 97 6.01 17.42 -2.89
N LEU A 98 5.01 16.78 -2.26
CA LEU A 98 3.62 16.77 -2.72
C LEU A 98 2.72 17.78 -1.99
N HIS A 99 3.29 18.57 -1.08
CA HIS A 99 2.57 19.54 -0.22
C HIS A 99 1.42 18.90 0.57
N PHE A 100 1.63 17.70 1.10
CA PHE A 100 0.65 17.00 1.92
C PHE A 100 0.63 17.52 3.35
N ASP A 101 -0.57 17.79 3.85
CA ASP A 101 -0.81 17.94 5.28
C ASP A 101 -0.91 16.57 5.98
N LYS A 102 -1.22 16.55 7.29
CA LYS A 102 -1.36 15.28 8.03
C LYS A 102 -2.53 14.44 7.53
N ALA A 103 -3.63 15.06 7.12
CA ALA A 103 -4.82 14.37 6.64
C ALA A 103 -4.51 13.69 5.29
N ASP A 104 -3.88 14.43 4.38
CA ASP A 104 -3.38 13.92 3.10
C ASP A 104 -2.40 12.77 3.34
N GLN A 105 -1.40 12.96 4.19
CA GLN A 105 -0.42 11.93 4.55
C GLN A 105 -1.12 10.66 5.02
N SER A 106 -2.13 10.75 5.89
CA SER A 106 -2.82 9.59 6.42
C SER A 106 -3.54 8.78 5.34
N VAL A 107 -4.25 9.45 4.42
CA VAL A 107 -5.00 8.79 3.34
C VAL A 107 -4.04 8.17 2.34
N PHE A 108 -3.05 8.92 1.85
CA PHE A 108 -2.06 8.39 0.89
C PHE A 108 -1.21 7.28 1.50
N CYS A 109 -0.82 7.38 2.77
CA CYS A 109 -0.11 6.31 3.47
C CYS A 109 -0.93 5.01 3.49
N LEU A 110 -2.23 5.08 3.80
CA LEU A 110 -3.08 3.90 3.82
C LEU A 110 -3.19 3.26 2.43
N LEU A 111 -3.34 4.07 1.39
CA LEU A 111 -3.43 3.59 0.01
C LEU A 111 -2.12 2.97 -0.46
N LEU A 112 -0.96 3.56 -0.11
CA LEU A 112 0.36 3.00 -0.43
C LEU A 112 0.60 1.64 0.25
N LEU A 113 0.08 1.46 1.46
CA LEU A 113 0.33 0.26 2.27
C LEU A 113 -0.68 -0.85 2.04
N ARG A 114 -1.89 -0.52 1.58
CA ARG A 114 -3.02 -1.47 1.50
C ARG A 114 -3.79 -1.43 0.18
N GLY A 115 -3.35 -0.64 -0.80
CA GLY A 115 -4.02 -0.53 -2.09
C GLY A 115 -5.42 0.09 -2.01
N PRO A 116 -6.32 -0.26 -2.97
CA PRO A 116 -7.64 0.35 -3.10
C PRO A 116 -8.54 0.17 -1.88
N GLN A 117 -9.10 1.26 -1.36
CA GLN A 117 -9.93 1.25 -0.14
C GLN A 117 -11.17 2.12 -0.28
N THR A 118 -12.25 1.79 0.44
CA THR A 118 -13.43 2.65 0.54
C THR A 118 -13.22 3.79 1.56
N VAL A 119 -14.09 4.81 1.52
CA VAL A 119 -14.06 5.93 2.49
C VAL A 119 -14.17 5.41 3.94
N ASN A 120 -15.07 4.46 4.19
CA ASN A 120 -15.28 3.91 5.53
C ASN A 120 -14.07 3.11 6.03
N GLU A 121 -13.39 2.39 5.14
CA GLU A 121 -12.14 1.70 5.48
C GLU A 121 -11.04 2.69 5.82
N LEU A 122 -10.85 3.72 4.99
CA LEU A 122 -9.88 4.79 5.24
C LEU A 122 -10.15 5.48 6.58
N PHE A 123 -11.42 5.81 6.87
CA PHE A 123 -11.83 6.42 8.14
C PHE A 123 -11.53 5.55 9.35
N SER A 124 -11.86 4.25 9.30
CA SER A 124 -11.59 3.34 10.39
C SER A 124 -10.09 3.14 10.63
N ARG A 125 -9.30 3.05 9.55
CA ARG A 125 -7.87 2.74 9.59
C ARG A 125 -7.00 3.96 9.91
N SER A 126 -7.45 5.18 9.61
CA SER A 126 -6.71 6.42 9.85
C SER A 126 -6.76 6.89 11.30
N LYS A 127 -7.65 6.37 12.16
CA LYS A 127 -7.85 6.81 13.56
C LYS A 127 -6.60 6.95 14.40
N ARG A 128 -5.58 6.10 14.18
CA ARG A 128 -4.30 6.16 14.92
C ARG A 128 -3.30 7.16 14.34
N MET A 129 -3.59 7.68 13.15
CA MET A 129 -2.74 8.61 12.40
C MET A 129 -3.26 10.04 12.53
N VAL A 130 -4.56 10.24 12.31
CA VAL A 130 -5.28 11.51 12.35
C VAL A 130 -6.69 11.27 12.87
N ASP A 131 -7.17 12.17 13.73
CA ASP A 131 -8.53 12.15 14.25
C ASP A 131 -9.46 12.93 13.31
N PHE A 132 -10.02 12.24 12.32
CA PHE A 132 -11.07 12.80 11.46
C PHE A 132 -12.40 12.84 12.23
N ALA A 133 -13.17 13.92 12.10
CA ALA A 133 -14.46 14.03 12.77
C ALA A 133 -15.50 13.09 12.15
N SER A 134 -15.43 12.89 10.83
CA SER A 134 -16.34 12.00 10.12
C SER A 134 -15.73 11.34 8.89
N ALA A 135 -16.38 10.28 8.39
CA ALA A 135 -16.07 9.72 7.08
C ALA A 135 -16.32 10.74 5.94
N GLY A 136 -17.19 11.74 6.16
CA GLY A 136 -17.40 12.86 5.25
C GLY A 136 -16.12 13.67 5.03
N ASP A 137 -15.35 13.91 6.08
CA ASP A 137 -14.10 14.69 5.98
C ASP A 137 -13.08 14.02 5.05
N ILE A 138 -13.02 12.68 5.07
CA ILE A 138 -12.16 11.91 4.16
C ILE A 138 -12.70 11.97 2.74
N LYS A 139 -14.03 11.87 2.57
CA LYS A 139 -14.66 12.01 1.26
C LYS A 139 -14.37 13.38 0.65
N ASP A 140 -14.53 14.46 1.42
CA ASP A 140 -14.23 15.82 0.99
C ASP A 140 -12.74 15.98 0.63
N LEU A 141 -11.84 15.37 1.42
CA LEU A 141 -10.41 15.34 1.10
C LEU A 141 -10.15 14.65 -0.24
N ILE A 142 -10.74 13.48 -0.47
CA ILE A 142 -10.59 12.73 -1.71
C ILE A 142 -11.13 13.54 -2.90
N GLU A 143 -12.32 14.11 -2.77
CA GLU A 143 -12.94 14.93 -3.82
C GLU A 143 -12.06 16.15 -4.16
N ARG A 144 -11.47 16.81 -3.16
CA ARG A 144 -10.49 17.89 -3.39
C ARG A 144 -9.26 17.44 -4.18
N HIS A 145 -8.76 16.22 -3.97
CA HIS A 145 -7.63 15.69 -4.73
C HIS A 145 -8.02 15.23 -6.14
N LEU A 146 -9.21 14.64 -6.31
CA LEU A 146 -9.75 14.26 -7.61
C LEU A 146 -10.02 15.47 -8.50
N ALA A 147 -10.39 16.61 -7.92
CA ALA A 147 -10.64 17.86 -8.64
C ALA A 147 -9.37 18.61 -9.09
N LYS A 148 -8.17 18.14 -8.74
CA LYS A 148 -6.91 18.77 -9.17
C LYS A 148 -6.66 18.55 -10.66
N LEU A 149 -5.97 19.50 -11.30
CA LEU A 149 -5.53 19.37 -12.70
C LEU A 149 -4.68 18.12 -12.97
N LYS A 150 -3.87 17.72 -11.98
CA LYS A 150 -3.09 16.49 -11.96
C LYS A 150 -3.47 15.71 -10.70
N PRO A 151 -4.52 14.88 -10.75
CA PRO A 151 -4.95 14.12 -9.59
C PRO A 151 -3.90 13.06 -9.25
N LEU A 152 -3.69 12.84 -7.96
CA LEU A 152 -2.81 11.77 -7.45
C LEU A 152 -3.63 10.57 -6.94
N LEU A 153 -4.95 10.61 -7.14
CA LEU A 153 -5.93 9.60 -6.77
C LEU A 153 -6.83 9.34 -7.95
N MET A 154 -7.42 8.16 -7.99
CA MET A 154 -8.51 7.81 -8.89
C MET A 154 -9.62 7.09 -8.14
N THR A 155 -10.83 7.22 -8.66
CA THR A 155 -11.99 6.42 -8.22
C THR A 155 -12.02 5.12 -9.02
N ILE A 156 -12.18 4.01 -8.30
CA ILE A 156 -12.46 2.69 -8.84
C ILE A 156 -13.93 2.40 -8.54
N PRO A 157 -14.80 2.46 -9.57
CA PRO A 157 -16.24 2.28 -9.38
C PRO A 157 -16.58 0.95 -8.73
N ALA A 158 -17.61 0.95 -7.89
CA ALA A 158 -18.16 -0.26 -7.29
C ALA A 158 -18.56 -1.27 -8.39
N GLN A 159 -18.01 -2.48 -8.32
CA GLN A 159 -18.42 -3.57 -9.19
C GLN A 159 -19.72 -4.23 -8.68
N ALA A 160 -20.37 -5.03 -9.53
CA ALA A 160 -21.59 -5.76 -9.16
C ALA A 160 -21.41 -6.54 -7.85
N GLY A 161 -22.27 -6.26 -6.87
CA GLY A 161 -22.21 -6.84 -5.52
C GLY A 161 -21.42 -6.03 -4.48
N GLN A 162 -20.81 -4.91 -4.87
CA GLN A 162 -20.20 -3.94 -3.95
C GLN A 162 -21.10 -2.72 -3.78
N ARG A 163 -21.09 -2.14 -2.58
CA ARG A 163 -21.97 -1.01 -2.22
C ARG A 163 -21.28 0.35 -2.32
N GLU A 164 -19.95 0.37 -2.34
CA GLU A 164 -19.16 1.60 -2.22
C GLU A 164 -18.01 1.59 -3.23
N ASP A 165 -17.72 2.77 -3.77
CA ASP A 165 -16.53 3.00 -4.59
C ASP A 165 -15.25 2.86 -3.76
N ARG A 166 -14.17 2.46 -4.43
CA ARG A 166 -12.82 2.47 -3.84
C ARG A 166 -11.99 3.58 -4.45
N TYR A 167 -10.94 3.95 -3.74
CA TYR A 167 -9.99 4.96 -4.17
C TYR A 167 -8.59 4.37 -4.17
N MET A 168 -7.79 4.73 -5.16
CA MET A 168 -6.41 4.27 -5.30
C MET A 168 -5.50 5.44 -5.66
N HIS A 169 -4.26 5.43 -5.15
CA HIS A 169 -3.27 6.44 -5.52
C HIS A 169 -2.74 6.19 -6.94
N LEU A 170 -2.23 7.24 -7.57
CA LEU A 170 -1.55 7.20 -8.87
C LEU A 170 -0.03 7.36 -8.74
N LEU A 171 0.50 7.33 -7.52
CA LEU A 171 1.94 7.48 -7.27
C LEU A 171 2.78 6.36 -7.88
N CYS A 172 2.23 5.16 -8.10
CA CYS A 172 2.89 4.06 -8.80
C CYS A 172 2.48 3.94 -10.27
N GLY A 173 1.90 4.99 -10.85
CA GLY A 173 1.23 4.94 -12.15
C GLY A 173 -0.22 4.49 -12.02
N GLU A 174 -0.89 4.33 -13.17
CA GLU A 174 -2.26 3.83 -13.22
C GLU A 174 -2.30 2.35 -12.84
N PRO A 175 -3.15 1.95 -11.85
CA PRO A 175 -3.28 0.57 -11.45
C PRO A 175 -3.97 -0.26 -12.55
N ASP A 176 -3.50 -1.49 -12.75
CA ASP A 176 -4.19 -2.46 -13.60
C ASP A 176 -5.50 -2.91 -12.93
N LEU A 177 -6.60 -2.28 -13.34
CA LEU A 177 -7.95 -2.57 -12.82
C LEU A 177 -8.37 -4.02 -13.10
N SER A 178 -7.82 -4.67 -14.14
CA SER A 178 -8.14 -6.06 -14.47
C SER A 178 -7.51 -7.04 -13.47
N ALA A 179 -6.27 -6.79 -13.05
CA ALA A 179 -5.58 -7.54 -12.01
C ALA A 179 -6.24 -7.36 -10.64
N LEU A 180 -6.67 -6.13 -10.31
CA LEU A 180 -7.40 -5.83 -9.06
C LEU A 180 -8.74 -6.55 -8.96
N ALA A 181 -9.44 -6.73 -10.07
CA ALA A 181 -10.68 -7.52 -10.11
C ALA A 181 -10.43 -9.01 -9.83
N GLN A 182 -9.26 -9.52 -10.21
CA GLN A 182 -8.86 -10.93 -10.08
C GLN A 182 -8.20 -11.27 -8.73
N ALA A 183 -7.48 -10.34 -8.11
CA ALA A 183 -6.78 -10.51 -6.82
C ALA A 183 -7.72 -10.67 -5.60
N ARG A 184 -8.99 -10.98 -5.84
CA ARG A 184 -10.04 -11.10 -4.84
C ARG A 184 -9.77 -12.30 -3.92
N PRO A 185 -9.80 -12.15 -2.59
CA PRO A 185 -10.08 -13.29 -1.73
C PRO A 185 -11.51 -13.75 -2.05
N ALA A 186 -11.66 -14.95 -2.60
CA ALA A 186 -12.96 -15.57 -2.81
C ALA A 186 -13.80 -15.44 -1.52
N PRO A 187 -15.13 -15.26 -1.61
CA PRO A 187 -15.98 -15.24 -0.43
C PRO A 187 -15.64 -16.47 0.41
N ALA A 188 -15.37 -16.27 1.71
CA ALA A 188 -14.87 -17.31 2.61
C ALA A 188 -15.74 -18.58 2.60
N THR A 189 -16.99 -18.49 2.16
CA THR A 189 -17.93 -19.61 1.99
C THR A 189 -17.59 -20.57 0.86
N ALA A 190 -16.93 -20.12 -0.22
CA ALA A 190 -16.54 -21.01 -1.34
C ALA A 190 -15.34 -21.89 -0.97
N ASN A 191 -14.38 -21.31 -0.23
CA ASN A 191 -13.16 -22.00 0.17
C ASN A 191 -13.42 -23.08 1.22
N THR A 192 -14.40 -22.92 2.12
CA THR A 192 -14.69 -23.93 3.16
C THR A 192 -15.14 -25.25 2.55
N SER A 193 -16.02 -25.22 1.54
CA SER A 193 -16.52 -26.45 0.90
C SER A 193 -15.43 -27.18 0.09
N GLU A 194 -14.58 -26.45 -0.63
CA GLU A 194 -13.43 -27.05 -1.33
C GLU A 194 -12.37 -27.56 -0.36
N LEU A 195 -12.11 -26.85 0.74
CA LEU A 195 -11.20 -27.29 1.80
C LEU A 195 -11.74 -28.54 2.49
N GLU A 196 -13.02 -28.59 2.83
CA GLU A 196 -13.69 -29.77 3.42
C GLU A 196 -13.60 -30.98 2.49
N SER A 197 -13.84 -30.79 1.18
CA SER A 197 -13.72 -31.87 0.20
C SER A 197 -12.29 -32.38 0.05
N ARG A 198 -11.29 -31.48 0.09
CA ARG A 198 -9.87 -31.86 0.04
C ARG A 198 -9.41 -32.56 1.32
N VAL A 199 -9.89 -32.13 2.48
CA VAL A 199 -9.61 -32.77 3.77
C VAL A 199 -10.19 -34.18 3.80
N ALA A 200 -11.47 -34.36 3.44
CA ALA A 200 -12.09 -35.67 3.39
C ALA A 200 -11.34 -36.65 2.45
N LYS A 201 -10.90 -36.16 1.29
CA LYS A 201 -10.12 -36.97 0.33
C LYS A 201 -8.74 -37.33 0.87
N LEU A 202 -8.09 -36.42 1.60
CA LEU A 202 -6.80 -36.69 2.22
C LEU A 202 -6.92 -37.67 3.40
N GLU A 203 -7.99 -37.59 4.18
CA GLU A 203 -8.29 -38.53 5.26
C GLU A 203 -8.53 -39.95 4.72
N GLU A 204 -9.29 -40.08 3.62
CA GLU A 204 -9.51 -41.37 2.96
C GLU A 204 -8.20 -41.96 2.39
N GLN A 205 -7.37 -41.13 1.77
CA GLN A 205 -6.06 -41.54 1.26
C GLN A 205 -5.11 -41.95 2.41
N MET A 206 -5.15 -41.23 3.53
CA MET A 206 -4.35 -41.55 4.71
C MET A 206 -4.81 -42.87 5.34
N ALA A 207 -6.11 -43.10 5.48
CA ALA A 207 -6.66 -44.36 5.97
C ALA A 207 -6.26 -45.54 5.07
N ALA A 208 -6.33 -45.38 3.75
CA ALA A 208 -5.91 -46.40 2.79
C ALA A 208 -4.40 -46.68 2.84
N LEU A 209 -3.57 -45.66 3.05
CA LEU A 209 -2.12 -45.83 3.22
C LEU A 209 -1.76 -46.49 4.55
N MET A 210 -2.43 -46.11 5.65
CA MET A 210 -2.21 -46.73 6.96
C MET A 210 -2.64 -48.20 6.97
N ALA A 211 -3.73 -48.56 6.29
CA ALA A 211 -4.14 -49.95 6.13
C ALA A 211 -3.11 -50.79 5.36
N LYS A 212 -2.47 -50.21 4.33
CA LYS A 212 -1.41 -50.88 3.55
C LYS A 212 -0.06 -50.98 4.27
N LEU A 213 0.20 -50.15 5.26
CA LEU A 213 1.41 -50.20 6.10
C LEU A 213 1.23 -51.06 7.35
N GLY A 214 0.01 -51.50 7.64
CA GLY A 214 -0.35 -52.34 8.78
C GLY A 214 -0.49 -53.84 8.48
N GLU A 215 -0.27 -54.25 7.22
CA GLU A 215 0.03 -55.62 6.77
C GLU A 215 1.53 -55.78 6.51
#